data_AF-A0A837DC18-F1
#
_entry.id   AF-A0A837DC18-F1
#
_cell.length_a   1.000
_cell.length_b   1.000
_cell.length_c   1.000
_cell.angle_alpha   90.00
_cell.angle_beta   90.00
_cell.angle_gamma   90.00
#
_symmetry.space_group_name_H-M   'P 1'
#
loop_
_entity.id
_entity.type
_entity.pdbx_description
1 polymer ?
#
loop_
_entity_poly.entity_id
_entity_poly.type
_entity_poly.pdbx_seq_one_letter_code
_entity_poly.pdbx_strand_id
1 'polypeptide(L)'
;MTSTVPRHGSGTAGPPVGSQPPVPSRGQRSGLAGLLDLPAEMLRGLMRTAATTPGRLSFIGAGLVALSLLVGLVGTLAMQDRDDRIDALIGHREPLAAAAQELYRSLSDADATAATVFLISGSEPLELRDRYDEAIAKAGAALAKAASDSRGIPEAEGQIGIISQQLPVYTELVATAQVNDNQGYPVGAAYLREASELLRSEILPAAERLYEINTARLVDEQDSVTSFPWLTAILLLGLIAALVYTQLYLRRKTNRVFNIGLLVSSGAVALLVLWMTIALVVQGVLVGSGREDGTEQADRLVQVRIAALQARADETLTLVARGGGGEYEESFVERFQHFAGQDGRGGLLSEAVAKADGATAASLRAATDYAAAWLDAHANVREFDDSGEHRKAVLLASDSEDERGPAMAFTKLDEELVTAIDASRQNFVDDTSAASSALTLLAPGFAVLSVIAALGATIGIRERLREYR
;
A
#
# COMPACT_ATOMS: atom_id res chain seq x y z
N MET A 1 24.24 81.46 30.60
CA MET A 1 25.42 80.57 30.48
C MET A 1 25.68 80.40 28.99
N THR A 2 26.55 81.27 28.45
CA THR A 2 27.90 80.95 27.90
C THR A 2 27.81 80.22 26.55
N SER A 3 27.95 80.96 25.43
CA SER A 3 29.20 81.21 24.67
C SER A 3 29.52 80.03 23.73
N THR A 4 29.74 80.14 22.42
CA THR A 4 30.66 81.04 21.70
C THR A 4 30.31 81.15 20.19
N VAL A 5 30.49 82.38 19.69
CA VAL A 5 30.60 82.96 18.32
C VAL A 5 31.95 82.52 17.64
N PRO A 6 32.37 82.80 16.36
CA PRO A 6 31.86 83.66 15.24
C PRO A 6 31.85 82.91 13.86
N ARG A 7 31.65 83.48 12.64
CA ARG A 7 32.08 84.77 12.06
C ARG A 7 31.46 85.07 10.68
N HIS A 8 31.10 86.35 10.53
CA HIS A 8 31.07 87.26 9.37
C HIS A 8 30.76 86.80 7.94
N GLY A 9 29.99 87.67 7.27
CA GLY A 9 30.44 88.21 5.99
C GLY A 9 29.32 88.63 5.05
N SER A 10 28.74 89.81 5.28
CA SER A 10 27.86 90.51 4.33
C SER A 10 28.64 90.89 3.06
N GLY A 11 28.25 90.32 1.92
CA GLY A 11 28.66 90.74 0.59
C GLY A 11 27.59 91.63 -0.06
N THR A 12 28.01 92.83 -0.43
CA THR A 12 27.30 93.84 -1.21
C THR A 12 27.10 93.44 -2.67
N ALA A 13 25.91 93.76 -3.17
CA ALA A 13 25.54 94.29 -4.49
C ALA A 13 26.36 93.91 -5.75
N GLY A 14 25.65 93.29 -6.71
CA GLY A 14 25.90 93.44 -8.14
C GLY A 14 25.40 92.27 -9.00
N PRO A 15 24.17 92.32 -9.54
CA PRO A 15 23.78 91.55 -10.73
C PRO A 15 23.86 92.46 -11.99
N PRO A 16 23.59 91.95 -13.21
CA PRO A 16 23.76 90.61 -13.78
C PRO A 16 24.63 90.74 -15.07
N VAL A 17 24.95 89.77 -15.93
CA VAL A 17 24.14 88.84 -16.74
C VAL A 17 25.17 87.95 -17.48
N GLY A 18 24.89 86.65 -17.61
CA GLY A 18 25.66 85.77 -18.49
C GLY A 18 25.11 84.35 -18.47
N SER A 19 24.11 84.11 -19.31
CA SER A 19 23.37 82.86 -19.52
C SER A 19 24.23 81.65 -19.94
N GLN A 20 24.08 80.53 -19.25
CA GLN A 20 24.38 79.17 -19.75
C GLN A 20 23.16 78.23 -19.53
N PRO A 21 22.87 77.31 -20.46
CA PRO A 21 21.70 76.43 -20.41
C PRO A 21 21.87 75.24 -19.42
N PRO A 22 20.77 74.65 -18.91
CA PRO A 22 20.80 73.63 -17.88
C PRO A 22 21.15 72.23 -18.42
N VAL A 23 21.92 71.49 -17.62
CA VAL A 23 22.18 70.05 -17.74
C VAL A 23 20.87 69.28 -17.52
N PRO A 24 20.50 68.28 -18.35
CA PRO A 24 19.30 67.49 -18.10
C PRO A 24 19.52 66.58 -16.87
N SER A 25 18.73 66.82 -15.84
CA SER A 25 18.58 65.94 -14.68
C SER A 25 17.97 64.62 -15.12
N ARG A 26 18.74 63.52 -15.03
CA ARG A 26 18.19 62.17 -15.04
C ARG A 26 17.36 62.01 -13.76
N GLY A 27 16.04 62.13 -13.89
CA GLY A 27 15.12 61.80 -12.82
C GLY A 27 15.28 60.35 -12.39
N GLN A 28 15.76 60.16 -11.16
CA GLN A 28 15.54 58.93 -10.40
C GLN A 28 14.03 58.72 -10.29
N ARG A 29 13.49 57.74 -11.02
CA ARG A 29 12.18 57.17 -10.74
C ARG A 29 12.40 55.99 -9.80
N SER A 30 12.16 56.23 -8.52
CA SER A 30 12.06 55.21 -7.47
C SER A 30 10.60 54.76 -7.38
N GLY A 31 10.36 53.46 -7.29
CA GLY A 31 9.05 52.88 -6.97
C GLY A 31 8.80 51.52 -7.62
N LEU A 32 8.06 50.66 -6.92
CA LEU A 32 7.71 49.25 -7.22
C LEU A 32 7.26 48.95 -8.66
N ALA A 33 6.91 49.96 -9.46
CA ALA A 33 6.69 49.83 -10.90
C ALA A 33 7.94 49.35 -11.67
N GLY A 34 9.14 49.71 -11.22
CA GLY A 34 10.40 49.21 -11.82
C GLY A 34 10.62 47.71 -11.62
N LEU A 35 9.99 47.10 -10.61
CA LEU A 35 10.11 45.66 -10.32
C LEU A 35 9.19 44.81 -11.23
N LEU A 36 8.11 45.41 -11.74
CA LEU A 36 7.18 44.78 -12.69
C LEU A 36 7.59 44.98 -14.16
N ASP A 37 8.40 46.00 -14.47
CA ASP A 37 8.93 46.25 -15.82
C ASP A 37 10.23 45.47 -16.14
N LEU A 38 10.93 44.95 -15.13
CA LEU A 38 12.13 44.10 -15.28
C LEU A 38 11.92 42.89 -16.22
N PRO A 39 10.84 42.09 -16.12
CA PRO A 39 10.62 40.98 -17.06
C PRO A 39 10.29 41.48 -18.48
N ALA A 40 9.57 42.59 -18.62
CA ALA A 40 9.12 43.11 -19.91
C ALA A 40 10.25 43.79 -20.72
N GLU A 41 11.17 44.48 -20.05
CA GLU A 41 12.36 45.07 -20.68
C GLU A 41 13.42 44.02 -21.01
N MET A 42 13.59 42.97 -20.19
CA MET A 42 14.40 41.80 -20.55
C MET A 42 13.83 41.11 -21.80
N LEU A 43 12.52 40.86 -21.86
CA LEU A 43 11.86 40.23 -23.01
C LEU A 43 11.98 41.08 -24.29
N ARG A 44 11.79 42.41 -24.21
CA ARG A 44 11.94 43.31 -25.36
C ARG A 44 13.40 43.47 -25.81
N GLY A 45 14.36 43.45 -24.88
CA GLY A 45 15.79 43.39 -25.18
C GLY A 45 16.17 42.11 -25.91
N LEU A 46 15.72 40.96 -25.41
CA LEU A 46 15.88 39.63 -26.04
C LEU A 46 15.30 39.56 -27.47
N MET A 47 14.15 40.19 -27.72
CA MET A 47 13.51 40.21 -29.04
C MET A 47 14.27 41.07 -30.07
N ARG A 48 14.92 42.18 -29.67
CA ARG A 48 15.73 43.00 -30.58
C ARG A 48 17.03 42.31 -30.98
N THR A 49 17.64 41.52 -30.10
CA THR A 49 18.85 40.73 -30.43
C THR A 49 18.51 39.53 -31.33
N ALA A 50 17.31 38.96 -31.21
CA ALA A 50 16.81 37.84 -32.03
C ALA A 50 16.63 38.15 -33.53
N ALA A 51 16.78 39.41 -33.96
CA ALA A 51 16.79 39.78 -35.37
C ALA A 51 18.13 39.48 -36.09
N THR A 52 19.21 39.25 -35.32
CA THR A 52 20.53 38.92 -35.87
C THR A 52 20.81 37.41 -35.77
N THR A 53 21.55 36.84 -36.74
CA THR A 53 21.90 35.40 -36.77
C THR A 53 22.52 34.88 -35.46
N PRO A 54 23.37 35.65 -34.75
CA PRO A 54 23.90 35.26 -33.42
C PRO A 54 22.83 35.30 -32.31
N GLY A 55 21.94 36.29 -32.30
CA GLY A 55 20.93 36.41 -31.24
C GLY A 55 19.83 35.34 -31.30
N ARG A 56 19.50 34.82 -32.49
CA ARG A 56 18.61 33.65 -32.61
C ARG A 56 19.20 32.39 -31.96
N LEU A 57 20.51 32.16 -32.11
CA LEU A 57 21.18 31.02 -31.49
C LEU A 57 21.24 31.15 -29.96
N SER A 58 21.46 32.36 -29.44
CA SER A 58 21.39 32.61 -27.99
C SER A 58 20.00 32.40 -27.41
N PHE A 59 18.94 32.80 -28.13
CA PHE A 59 17.55 32.61 -27.67
C PHE A 59 17.17 31.12 -27.65
N ILE A 60 17.54 30.35 -28.69
CA ILE A 60 17.33 28.89 -28.74
C ILE A 60 18.08 28.21 -27.59
N GLY A 61 19.30 28.67 -27.27
CA GLY A 61 20.07 28.10 -26.16
C GLY A 61 19.52 28.40 -24.78
N ALA A 62 19.11 29.64 -24.54
CA ALA A 62 18.42 30.00 -23.31
C ALA A 62 17.12 29.20 -23.15
N GLY A 63 16.36 29.00 -24.24
CA GLY A 63 15.17 28.17 -24.26
C GLY A 63 15.43 26.70 -23.90
N LEU A 64 16.46 26.08 -24.49
CA LEU A 64 16.83 24.70 -24.19
C LEU A 64 17.30 24.50 -22.74
N VAL A 65 18.08 25.46 -22.20
CA VAL A 65 18.53 25.41 -20.81
C VAL A 65 17.33 25.55 -19.87
N ALA A 66 16.46 26.53 -20.12
CA ALA A 66 15.26 26.75 -19.30
C ALA A 66 14.33 25.53 -19.33
N LEU A 67 14.09 24.95 -20.51
CA LEU A 67 13.25 23.77 -20.66
C LEU A 67 13.87 22.53 -19.99
N SER A 68 15.19 22.34 -20.09
CA SER A 68 15.88 21.22 -19.40
C SER A 68 15.77 21.34 -17.89
N LEU A 69 15.97 22.53 -17.34
CA LEU A 69 15.84 22.76 -15.89
C LEU A 69 14.39 22.62 -15.41
N LEU A 70 13.43 23.06 -16.23
CA LEU A 70 12.01 22.93 -15.92
C LEU A 70 11.55 21.46 -15.94
N VAL A 71 12.01 20.68 -16.92
CA VAL A 71 11.82 19.21 -16.94
C VAL A 71 12.45 18.56 -15.71
N GLY A 72 13.67 18.96 -15.34
CA GLY A 72 14.32 18.44 -14.13
C GLY A 72 13.55 18.75 -12.86
N LEU A 73 13.14 20.01 -12.68
CA LEU A 73 12.39 20.44 -11.50
C LEU A 73 11.02 19.75 -11.40
N VAL A 74 10.24 19.78 -12.47
CA VAL A 74 8.90 19.16 -12.49
C VAL A 74 9.01 17.64 -12.39
N GLY A 75 10.03 17.03 -13.03
CA GLY A 75 10.31 15.60 -12.94
C GLY A 75 10.68 15.16 -11.53
N THR A 76 11.58 15.89 -10.87
CA THR A 76 11.99 15.61 -9.48
C THR A 76 10.82 15.80 -8.51
N LEU A 77 10.05 16.88 -8.62
CA LEU A 77 8.87 17.11 -7.76
C LEU A 77 7.79 16.05 -7.98
N ALA A 78 7.51 15.68 -9.23
CA ALA A 78 6.55 14.62 -9.54
C ALA A 78 7.01 13.24 -9.04
N MET A 79 8.32 13.01 -8.97
CA MET A 79 8.87 11.76 -8.45
C MET A 79 8.88 11.74 -6.91
N GLN A 80 9.21 12.86 -6.27
CA GLN A 80 9.16 13.00 -4.80
C GLN A 80 7.73 12.87 -4.26
N ASP A 81 6.76 13.55 -4.89
CA ASP A 81 5.35 13.42 -4.53
C ASP A 81 4.83 11.98 -4.74
N ARG A 82 5.50 11.19 -5.58
CA ARG A 82 5.19 9.77 -5.78
C ARG A 82 5.84 8.88 -4.72
N ASP A 83 7.11 9.11 -4.37
CA ASP A 83 7.79 8.41 -3.27
C ASP A 83 7.07 8.67 -1.94
N ASP A 84 6.72 9.92 -1.61
CA ASP A 84 6.01 10.27 -0.37
C ASP A 84 4.63 9.58 -0.27
N ARG A 85 3.94 9.39 -1.40
CA ARG A 85 2.65 8.69 -1.46
C ARG A 85 2.79 7.18 -1.36
N ILE A 86 3.84 6.60 -1.94
CA ILE A 86 4.17 5.17 -1.81
C ILE A 86 4.57 4.86 -0.36
N ASP A 87 5.39 5.71 0.26
CA ASP A 87 5.75 5.59 1.68
C ASP A 87 4.53 5.79 2.60
N ALA A 88 3.56 6.63 2.22
CA ALA A 88 2.30 6.75 2.94
C ALA A 88 1.39 5.51 2.77
N LEU A 89 1.41 4.85 1.61
CA LEU A 89 0.70 3.59 1.35
C LEU A 89 1.29 2.43 2.17
N ILE A 90 2.62 2.28 2.14
CA ILE A 90 3.38 1.24 2.86
C ILE A 90 3.42 1.51 4.37
N GLY A 91 3.53 2.78 4.78
CA GLY A 91 3.71 3.16 6.19
C GLY A 91 2.41 3.35 6.98
N HIS A 92 1.27 3.61 6.33
CA HIS A 92 0.07 4.06 7.05
C HIS A 92 -1.30 3.51 6.59
N ARG A 93 -1.48 2.91 5.39
CA ARG A 93 -2.85 2.63 4.87
C ARG A 93 -3.19 1.19 4.45
N GLU A 94 -2.22 0.33 4.17
CA GLU A 94 -2.40 -1.13 4.18
C GLU A 94 -2.91 -1.75 5.52
N PRO A 95 -2.64 -1.15 6.72
CA PRO A 95 -2.99 -1.77 7.98
C PRO A 95 -4.49 -1.91 8.30
N LEU A 96 -5.39 -1.24 7.57
CA LEU A 96 -6.83 -1.20 7.87
C LEU A 96 -7.54 -2.49 7.43
N ALA A 97 -7.32 -2.92 6.17
CA ALA A 97 -7.79 -4.21 5.68
C ALA A 97 -7.15 -5.35 6.48
N ALA A 98 -5.84 -5.23 6.78
CA ALA A 98 -5.12 -6.18 7.62
C ALA A 98 -5.68 -6.26 9.05
N ALA A 99 -6.08 -5.14 9.66
CA ALA A 99 -6.68 -5.13 11.00
C ALA A 99 -8.08 -5.75 11.02
N ALA A 100 -8.94 -5.43 10.04
CA ALA A 100 -10.26 -6.06 9.94
C ALA A 100 -10.15 -7.57 9.67
N GLN A 101 -9.20 -7.97 8.84
CA GLN A 101 -8.88 -9.37 8.58
C GLN A 101 -8.35 -10.09 9.83
N GLU A 102 -7.40 -9.48 10.56
CA GLU A 102 -6.85 -10.04 11.80
C GLU A 102 -7.92 -10.17 12.89
N LEU A 103 -8.86 -9.22 12.95
CA LEU A 103 -10.02 -9.27 13.83
C LEU A 103 -10.90 -10.49 13.51
N TYR A 104 -11.33 -10.65 12.25
CA TYR A 104 -12.11 -11.81 11.83
C TYR A 104 -11.39 -13.13 12.14
N ARG A 105 -10.09 -13.19 11.79
CA ARG A 105 -9.22 -14.34 11.96
C ARG A 105 -9.11 -14.76 13.43
N SER A 106 -8.85 -13.80 14.30
CA SER A 106 -8.65 -14.05 15.74
C SER A 106 -9.95 -14.45 16.42
N LEU A 107 -11.09 -13.87 16.03
CA LEU A 107 -12.40 -14.25 16.54
C LEU A 107 -12.77 -15.69 16.15
N SER A 108 -12.51 -16.07 14.89
CA SER A 108 -12.75 -17.44 14.42
C SER A 108 -11.87 -18.47 15.14
N ASP A 109 -10.61 -18.12 15.42
CA ASP A 109 -9.68 -18.96 16.19
C ASP A 109 -10.11 -19.11 17.66
N ALA A 110 -10.62 -18.05 18.26
CA ALA A 110 -11.16 -18.09 19.62
C ALA A 110 -12.37 -19.03 19.73
N ASP A 111 -13.30 -19.02 18.79
CA ASP A 111 -14.50 -19.89 18.79
C ASP A 111 -14.14 -21.37 18.66
N ALA A 112 -13.28 -21.70 17.69
CA ALA A 112 -12.81 -23.06 17.47
C ALA A 112 -12.07 -23.60 18.70
N THR A 113 -11.25 -22.74 19.33
CA THR A 113 -10.52 -23.10 20.55
C THR A 113 -11.49 -23.30 21.72
N ALA A 114 -12.46 -22.40 21.92
CA ALA A 114 -13.45 -22.51 22.99
C ALA A 114 -14.30 -23.78 22.86
N ALA A 115 -14.73 -24.13 21.65
CA ALA A 115 -15.45 -25.36 21.39
C ALA A 115 -14.61 -26.61 21.69
N THR A 116 -13.33 -26.61 21.28
CA THR A 116 -12.40 -27.71 21.53
C THR A 116 -12.17 -27.93 23.03
N VAL A 117 -11.93 -26.85 23.79
CA VAL A 117 -11.78 -26.90 25.25
C VAL A 117 -13.01 -27.52 25.92
N PHE A 118 -14.21 -27.14 25.48
CA PHE A 118 -15.45 -27.66 26.03
C PHE A 118 -15.64 -29.16 25.75
N LEU A 119 -15.17 -29.65 24.60
CA LEU A 119 -15.29 -31.06 24.23
C LEU A 119 -14.45 -31.97 25.13
N ILE A 120 -13.28 -31.50 25.59
CA ILE A 120 -12.30 -32.29 26.35
C ILE A 120 -12.80 -32.63 27.78
N SER A 121 -13.86 -31.97 28.29
CA SER A 121 -14.49 -32.18 29.60
C SER A 121 -13.52 -32.57 30.73
N GLY A 122 -12.99 -31.61 31.48
CA GLY A 122 -12.05 -31.87 32.57
C GLY A 122 -11.08 -30.71 32.83
N SER A 123 -9.86 -31.03 33.29
CA SER A 123 -8.81 -30.02 33.45
C SER A 123 -8.38 -29.48 32.09
N GLU A 124 -8.83 -28.27 31.78
CA GLU A 124 -8.44 -27.49 30.60
C GLU A 124 -6.92 -27.51 30.38
N PRO A 125 -6.43 -27.98 29.21
CA PRO A 125 -5.01 -27.88 28.86
C PRO A 125 -4.58 -26.41 28.83
N LEU A 126 -3.49 -26.07 29.53
CA LEU A 126 -2.98 -24.69 29.60
C LEU A 126 -2.71 -24.09 28.21
N GLU A 127 -2.27 -24.91 27.26
CA GLU A 127 -1.96 -24.49 25.89
C GLU A 127 -3.19 -23.99 25.13
N LEU A 128 -4.34 -24.67 25.26
CA LEU A 128 -5.59 -24.25 24.61
C LEU A 128 -6.17 -22.99 25.27
N ARG A 129 -6.01 -22.86 26.59
CA ARG A 129 -6.39 -21.65 27.30
C ARG A 129 -5.58 -20.44 26.86
N ASP A 130 -4.26 -20.59 26.80
CA ASP A 130 -3.35 -19.53 26.33
C ASP A 130 -3.67 -19.13 24.88
N ARG A 131 -3.98 -20.10 24.01
CA ARG A 131 -4.40 -19.84 22.62
C ARG A 131 -5.71 -19.04 22.56
N TYR A 132 -6.71 -19.39 23.36
CA TYR A 132 -7.97 -18.63 23.43
C TYR A 132 -7.73 -17.20 23.92
N ASP A 133 -7.00 -17.03 25.02
CA ASP A 133 -6.72 -15.72 25.61
C ASP A 133 -5.90 -14.84 24.63
N GLU A 134 -4.93 -15.43 23.93
CA GLU A 134 -4.15 -14.75 22.89
C GLU A 134 -5.03 -14.32 21.70
N ALA A 135 -5.93 -15.20 21.24
CA ALA A 135 -6.87 -14.89 20.17
C ALA A 135 -7.81 -13.73 20.54
N ILE A 136 -8.37 -13.71 21.75
CA ILE A 136 -9.18 -12.60 22.24
C ILE A 136 -8.36 -11.30 22.36
N ALA A 137 -7.12 -11.38 22.84
CA ALA A 137 -6.23 -10.22 22.92
C ALA A 137 -5.90 -9.64 21.54
N LYS A 138 -5.58 -10.50 20.55
CA LYS A 138 -5.35 -10.10 19.15
C LYS A 138 -6.59 -9.46 18.53
N ALA A 139 -7.77 -10.05 18.73
CA ALA A 139 -9.04 -9.49 18.29
C ALA A 139 -9.27 -8.10 18.88
N GLY A 140 -9.08 -7.91 20.19
CA GLY A 140 -9.21 -6.62 20.86
C GLY A 140 -8.25 -5.56 20.32
N ALA A 141 -6.98 -5.92 20.09
CA ALA A 141 -5.98 -5.02 19.51
C ALA A 141 -6.33 -4.62 18.06
N ALA A 142 -6.76 -5.58 17.25
CA ALA A 142 -7.18 -5.37 15.88
C ALA A 142 -8.43 -4.47 15.79
N LEU A 143 -9.42 -4.68 16.67
CA LEU A 143 -10.60 -3.84 16.77
C LEU A 143 -10.25 -2.41 17.18
N ALA A 144 -9.37 -2.21 18.16
CA ALA A 144 -8.93 -0.89 18.60
C ALA A 144 -8.20 -0.13 17.47
N LYS A 145 -7.37 -0.83 16.69
CA LYS A 145 -6.70 -0.28 15.51
C LYS A 145 -7.71 0.14 14.44
N ALA A 146 -8.64 -0.75 14.10
CA ALA A 146 -9.71 -0.44 13.14
C ALA A 146 -10.57 0.74 13.60
N ALA A 147 -10.87 0.86 14.90
CA ALA A 147 -11.62 1.97 15.48
C ALA A 147 -10.88 3.31 15.42
N SER A 148 -9.57 3.31 15.66
CA SER A 148 -8.75 4.52 15.51
C SER A 148 -8.80 5.05 14.08
N ASP A 149 -8.70 4.16 13.11
CA ASP A 149 -8.44 4.50 11.72
C ASP A 149 -9.73 4.70 10.91
N SER A 150 -10.87 4.17 11.38
CA SER A 150 -12.19 4.32 10.74
C SER A 150 -12.98 5.55 11.18
N ARG A 151 -12.35 6.48 11.92
CA ARG A 151 -13.01 7.69 12.44
C ARG A 151 -13.59 8.56 11.32
N GLY A 152 -14.85 8.95 11.47
CA GLY A 152 -15.57 9.78 10.50
C GLY A 152 -16.17 8.99 9.32
N ILE A 153 -16.22 7.66 9.43
CA ILE A 153 -16.89 6.78 8.47
C ILE A 153 -18.09 6.11 9.17
N PRO A 154 -19.32 6.64 9.00
CA PRO A 154 -20.49 6.16 9.74
C PRO A 154 -20.75 4.65 9.57
N GLU A 155 -20.51 4.11 8.37
CA GLU A 155 -20.74 2.69 8.09
C GLU A 155 -19.75 1.79 8.85
N ALA A 156 -18.47 2.17 8.89
CA ALA A 156 -17.43 1.43 9.61
C ALA A 156 -17.59 1.58 11.13
N GLU A 157 -17.91 2.78 11.61
CA GLU A 157 -18.22 3.04 13.02
C GLU A 157 -19.41 2.18 13.50
N GLY A 158 -20.42 1.97 12.65
CA GLY A 158 -21.52 1.06 12.92
C GLY A 158 -21.08 -0.39 13.14
N GLN A 159 -20.25 -0.94 12.25
CA GLN A 159 -19.75 -2.32 12.39
C GLN A 159 -18.86 -2.49 13.62
N ILE A 160 -17.97 -1.52 13.86
CA ILE A 160 -17.10 -1.48 15.04
C ILE A 160 -17.94 -1.42 16.31
N GLY A 161 -19.04 -0.66 16.30
CA GLY A 161 -19.98 -0.58 17.41
C GLY A 161 -20.63 -1.92 17.74
N ILE A 162 -21.04 -2.70 16.73
CA ILE A 162 -21.59 -4.06 16.92
C ILE A 162 -20.55 -4.96 17.58
N ILE A 163 -19.35 -5.05 17.01
CA ILE A 163 -18.28 -5.92 17.53
C ILE A 163 -17.89 -5.51 18.96
N SER A 164 -17.73 -4.20 19.21
CA SER A 164 -17.35 -3.70 20.55
C SER A 164 -18.40 -3.99 21.62
N GLN A 165 -19.68 -4.06 21.26
CA GLN A 165 -20.77 -4.36 22.18
C GLN A 165 -20.92 -5.85 22.43
N GLN A 166 -20.80 -6.67 21.38
CA GLN A 166 -21.07 -8.11 21.46
C GLN A 166 -19.87 -8.95 21.88
N LEU A 167 -18.64 -8.49 21.63
CA LEU A 167 -17.44 -9.25 22.01
C LEU A 167 -17.36 -9.53 23.52
N PRO A 168 -17.66 -8.57 24.43
CA PRO A 168 -17.75 -8.89 25.86
C PRO A 168 -18.82 -9.93 26.20
N VAL A 169 -19.99 -9.86 25.56
CA VAL A 169 -21.10 -10.83 25.76
C VAL A 169 -20.67 -12.23 25.33
N TYR A 170 -20.01 -12.34 24.18
CA TYR A 170 -19.41 -13.59 23.72
C TYR A 170 -18.44 -14.16 24.76
N THR A 171 -17.49 -13.36 25.24
CA THR A 171 -16.51 -13.84 26.25
C THR A 171 -17.17 -14.24 27.58
N GLU A 172 -18.26 -13.57 27.97
CA GLU A 172 -19.05 -13.92 29.16
C GLU A 172 -19.78 -15.26 28.98
N LEU A 173 -20.39 -15.50 27.82
CA LEU A 173 -21.08 -16.75 27.51
C LEU A 173 -20.10 -17.93 27.49
N VAL A 174 -18.92 -17.77 26.87
CA VAL A 174 -17.85 -18.80 26.87
C VAL A 174 -17.40 -19.10 28.31
N ALA A 175 -17.12 -18.07 29.11
CA ALA A 175 -16.73 -18.27 30.50
C ALA A 175 -17.83 -18.97 31.32
N THR A 176 -19.09 -18.60 31.10
CA THR A 176 -20.26 -19.23 31.75
C THR A 176 -20.39 -20.70 31.33
N ALA A 177 -20.18 -21.00 30.05
CA ALA A 177 -20.16 -22.36 29.54
C ALA A 177 -19.10 -23.21 30.24
N GLN A 178 -17.86 -22.72 30.31
CA GLN A 178 -16.73 -23.40 30.95
C GLN A 178 -16.94 -23.61 32.46
N VAL A 179 -17.47 -22.62 33.19
CA VAL A 179 -17.76 -22.76 34.63
C VAL A 179 -18.82 -23.82 34.90
N ASN A 180 -19.81 -23.96 34.01
CA ASN A 180 -20.83 -24.99 34.12
C ASN A 180 -20.29 -26.37 33.71
N ASP A 181 -19.46 -26.45 32.67
CA ASP A 181 -18.80 -27.69 32.24
C ASP A 181 -17.89 -28.25 33.34
N ASN A 182 -17.08 -27.39 33.98
CA ASN A 182 -16.24 -27.75 35.13
C ASN A 182 -17.03 -28.29 36.33
N GLN A 183 -18.31 -27.92 36.46
CA GLN A 183 -19.22 -28.43 37.49
C GLN A 183 -20.00 -29.68 37.03
N GLY A 184 -19.80 -30.12 35.79
CA GLY A 184 -20.51 -31.24 35.17
C GLY A 184 -21.95 -30.92 34.78
N TYR A 185 -22.33 -29.64 34.71
CA TYR A 185 -23.69 -29.24 34.37
C TYR A 185 -23.90 -29.20 32.85
N PRO A 186 -24.92 -29.90 32.32
CA PRO A 186 -25.18 -29.97 30.88
C PRO A 186 -25.60 -28.63 30.27
N VAL A 187 -25.97 -27.64 31.10
CA VAL A 187 -26.30 -26.28 30.66
C VAL A 187 -25.10 -25.55 30.04
N GLY A 188 -23.86 -25.96 30.38
CA GLY A 188 -22.67 -25.37 29.76
C GLY A 188 -22.68 -25.47 28.23
N ALA A 189 -23.18 -26.58 27.70
CA ALA A 189 -23.27 -26.81 26.25
C ALA A 189 -24.30 -25.90 25.58
N ALA A 190 -25.32 -25.45 26.32
CA ALA A 190 -26.27 -24.47 25.80
C ALA A 190 -25.63 -23.08 25.71
N TYR A 191 -24.91 -22.65 26.75
CA TYR A 191 -24.19 -21.37 26.74
C TYR A 191 -23.10 -21.31 25.68
N LEU A 192 -22.36 -22.39 25.44
CA LEU A 192 -21.35 -22.42 24.38
C LEU A 192 -22.01 -22.28 23.00
N ARG A 193 -23.10 -23.01 22.74
CA ARG A 193 -23.82 -22.88 21.46
C ARG A 193 -24.38 -21.47 21.25
N GLU A 194 -24.87 -20.84 22.31
CA GLU A 194 -25.31 -19.44 22.27
C GLU A 194 -24.15 -18.48 21.98
N ALA A 195 -22.97 -18.70 22.58
CA ALA A 195 -21.78 -17.93 22.29
C ALA A 195 -21.35 -18.04 20.82
N SER A 196 -21.22 -19.27 20.31
CA SER A 196 -20.85 -19.51 18.91
C SER A 196 -21.91 -19.00 17.94
N GLU A 197 -23.19 -19.03 18.30
CA GLU A 197 -24.25 -18.43 17.49
C GLU A 197 -24.13 -16.90 17.45
N LEU A 198 -23.92 -16.23 18.59
CA LEU A 198 -23.70 -14.79 18.64
C LEU A 198 -22.50 -14.37 17.79
N LEU A 199 -21.40 -15.12 17.88
CA LEU A 199 -20.20 -14.82 17.11
C LEU A 199 -20.44 -14.97 15.60
N ARG A 200 -21.12 -16.05 15.18
CA ARG A 200 -21.33 -16.35 13.76
C ARG A 200 -22.43 -15.51 13.11
N SER A 201 -23.48 -15.15 13.85
CA SER A 201 -24.63 -14.41 13.31
C SER A 201 -24.46 -12.89 13.37
N GLU A 202 -23.71 -12.37 14.35
CA GLU A 202 -23.55 -10.93 14.54
C GLU A 202 -22.11 -10.45 14.37
N ILE A 203 -21.15 -11.07 15.08
CA ILE A 203 -19.80 -10.51 15.21
C ILE A 203 -18.97 -10.71 13.93
N LEU A 204 -18.90 -11.94 13.41
CA LEU A 204 -18.14 -12.25 12.18
C LEU A 204 -18.68 -11.50 10.96
N PRO A 205 -20.01 -11.44 10.70
CA PRO A 205 -20.54 -10.63 9.60
C PRO A 205 -20.25 -9.13 9.76
N ALA A 206 -20.19 -8.61 10.98
CA ALA A 206 -19.78 -7.22 11.20
C ALA A 206 -18.30 -7.01 10.88
N ALA A 207 -17.43 -7.96 11.27
CA ALA A 207 -16.01 -7.93 10.94
C ALA A 207 -15.76 -8.03 9.42
N GLU A 208 -16.53 -8.88 8.73
CA GLU A 208 -16.49 -9.03 7.27
C GLU A 208 -16.93 -7.74 6.56
N ARG A 209 -18.06 -7.15 6.94
CA ARG A 209 -18.50 -5.86 6.38
C ARG A 209 -17.49 -4.74 6.63
N LEU A 210 -16.86 -4.74 7.81
CA LEU A 210 -15.80 -3.77 8.11
C LEU A 210 -14.60 -3.96 7.17
N TYR A 211 -14.23 -5.21 6.86
CA TYR A 211 -13.22 -5.51 5.85
C TYR A 211 -13.66 -5.02 4.45
N GLU A 212 -14.88 -5.33 3.99
CA GLU A 212 -15.40 -4.90 2.69
C GLU A 212 -15.40 -3.37 2.52
N ILE A 213 -15.85 -2.63 3.53
CA ILE A 213 -15.88 -1.15 3.53
C ILE A 213 -14.46 -0.60 3.36
N ASN A 214 -13.49 -1.19 4.06
CA ASN A 214 -12.11 -0.75 4.03
C ASN A 214 -11.43 -1.09 2.69
N THR A 215 -11.70 -2.28 2.14
CA THR A 215 -11.15 -2.72 0.86
C THR A 215 -11.71 -1.91 -0.31
N ALA A 216 -13.01 -1.62 -0.33
CA ALA A 216 -13.62 -0.79 -1.37
C ALA A 216 -13.01 0.62 -1.44
N ARG A 217 -12.76 1.24 -0.27
CA ARG A 217 -12.10 2.55 -0.19
C ARG A 217 -10.66 2.53 -0.63
N LEU A 218 -9.93 1.45 -0.35
CA LEU A 218 -8.55 1.29 -0.81
C LEU A 218 -8.48 1.30 -2.34
N VAL A 219 -9.45 0.67 -3.02
CA VAL A 219 -9.57 0.69 -4.48
C VAL A 219 -9.89 2.09 -5.01
N ASP A 220 -10.90 2.76 -4.44
CA ASP A 220 -11.29 4.12 -4.86
C ASP A 220 -10.17 5.17 -4.64
N GLU A 221 -9.40 5.06 -3.55
CA GLU A 221 -8.25 5.95 -3.30
C GLU A 221 -7.04 5.60 -4.17
N GLN A 222 -6.80 4.33 -4.49
CA GLN A 222 -5.75 3.90 -5.43
C GLN A 222 -5.97 4.44 -6.85
N ASP A 223 -7.21 4.49 -7.32
CA ASP A 223 -7.55 5.07 -8.63
C ASP A 223 -7.29 6.58 -8.69
N SER A 224 -7.38 7.28 -7.57
CA SER A 224 -7.06 8.71 -7.49
C SER A 224 -5.55 9.01 -7.50
N VAL A 225 -4.72 8.05 -7.09
CA VAL A 225 -3.25 8.19 -6.95
C VAL A 225 -2.50 7.76 -8.22
N THR A 226 -3.10 6.89 -9.05
CA THR A 226 -2.49 6.38 -10.31
C THR A 226 -2.57 7.34 -11.50
N SER A 227 -3.01 8.59 -11.32
CA SER A 227 -3.13 9.55 -12.42
C SER A 227 -1.79 9.69 -13.16
N PHE A 228 -1.74 9.22 -14.41
CA PHE A 228 -0.55 9.28 -15.26
C PHE A 228 -0.03 10.73 -15.28
N PRO A 229 1.28 10.99 -15.05
CA PRO A 229 1.78 12.34 -14.91
C PRO A 229 1.91 13.01 -16.28
N TRP A 230 0.77 13.37 -16.85
CA TRP A 230 0.64 13.94 -18.20
C TRP A 230 1.51 15.18 -18.37
N LEU A 231 1.65 15.99 -17.32
CA LEU A 231 2.48 17.19 -17.34
C LEU A 231 3.97 16.87 -17.58
N THR A 232 4.56 15.91 -16.86
CA THR A 232 5.98 15.53 -17.06
C THR A 232 6.17 14.87 -18.41
N ALA A 233 5.24 14.02 -18.85
CA ALA A 233 5.29 13.38 -20.17
C ALA A 233 5.27 14.42 -21.31
N ILE A 234 4.39 15.42 -21.23
CA ILE A 234 4.28 16.51 -22.21
C ILE A 234 5.55 17.36 -22.24
N LEU A 235 6.10 17.71 -21.06
CA LEU A 235 7.32 18.52 -20.96
C LEU A 235 8.54 17.79 -21.52
N LEU A 236 8.67 16.49 -21.26
CA LEU A 236 9.74 15.64 -21.79
C LEU A 236 9.65 15.53 -23.31
N LEU A 237 8.45 15.29 -23.85
CA LEU A 237 8.19 15.30 -25.30
C LEU A 237 8.56 16.65 -25.92
N GLY A 238 8.21 17.76 -25.26
CA GLY A 238 8.57 19.10 -25.67
C GLY A 238 10.09 19.32 -25.74
N LEU A 239 10.84 18.82 -24.75
CA LEU A 239 12.30 18.92 -24.72
C LEU A 239 12.96 18.12 -25.84
N ILE A 240 12.48 16.89 -26.10
CA ILE A 240 12.96 16.06 -27.21
C ILE A 240 12.70 16.77 -28.54
N ALA A 241 11.49 17.27 -28.76
CA ALA A 241 11.12 17.99 -29.98
C ALA A 241 12.00 19.24 -30.19
N ALA A 242 12.26 20.01 -29.12
CA ALA A 242 13.11 21.20 -29.17
C ALA A 242 14.58 20.85 -29.51
N LEU A 243 15.12 19.77 -28.96
CA LEU A 243 16.47 19.28 -29.28
C LEU A 243 16.59 18.83 -30.73
N VAL A 244 15.63 18.02 -31.21
CA VAL A 244 15.58 17.55 -32.61
C VAL A 244 15.45 18.72 -33.58
N TYR A 245 14.55 19.66 -33.30
CA TYR A 245 14.38 20.87 -34.11
C TYR A 245 15.68 21.68 -34.18
N THR A 246 16.35 21.88 -33.04
CA THR A 246 17.61 22.62 -32.96
C THR A 246 18.71 21.94 -33.77
N GLN A 247 18.84 20.62 -33.69
CA GLN A 247 19.80 19.85 -34.49
C GLN A 247 19.51 19.91 -35.99
N LEU A 248 18.24 19.78 -36.40
CA LEU A 248 17.84 19.89 -37.81
C LEU A 248 18.07 21.29 -38.37
N TYR A 249 17.76 22.33 -37.58
CA TYR A 249 18.00 23.74 -37.95
C TYR A 249 19.49 24.02 -38.13
N LEU A 250 20.33 23.56 -37.21
CA LEU A 250 21.79 23.66 -37.31
C LEU A 250 22.32 22.89 -38.52
N ARG A 251 21.89 21.63 -38.72
CA ARG A 251 22.31 20.80 -39.86
C ARG A 251 21.99 21.46 -41.19
N ARG A 252 20.77 21.98 -41.37
CA ARG A 252 20.34 22.66 -42.61
C ARG A 252 21.12 23.95 -42.87
N LYS A 253 21.54 24.67 -41.81
CA LYS A 253 22.15 26.00 -41.95
C LYS A 253 23.68 25.98 -42.02
N THR A 254 24.35 24.97 -41.45
CA THR A 254 25.82 24.93 -41.37
C THR A 254 26.47 23.71 -42.01
N ASN A 255 25.71 22.73 -42.56
CA ASN A 255 26.22 21.53 -43.24
C ASN A 255 27.24 20.68 -42.44
N ARG A 256 27.45 20.94 -41.15
CA ARG A 256 28.31 20.14 -40.25
C ARG A 256 27.46 19.32 -39.29
N VAL A 257 27.78 18.02 -39.21
CA VAL A 257 26.87 16.99 -38.69
C VAL A 257 26.97 16.75 -37.18
N PHE A 258 28.08 17.14 -36.52
CA PHE A 258 28.32 16.82 -35.11
C PHE A 258 28.66 18.05 -34.26
N ASN A 259 27.80 18.35 -33.28
CA ASN A 259 28.05 19.29 -32.18
C ASN A 259 28.11 18.47 -30.89
N ILE A 260 29.30 18.37 -30.30
CA ILE A 260 29.58 17.53 -29.13
C ILE A 260 28.69 17.91 -27.95
N GLY A 261 28.46 19.21 -27.70
CA GLY A 261 27.61 19.66 -26.59
C GLY A 261 26.12 19.29 -26.75
N LEU A 262 25.57 19.39 -27.97
CA LEU A 262 24.20 18.94 -28.25
C LEU A 262 24.06 17.42 -28.19
N LEU A 263 25.13 16.69 -28.51
CA LEU A 263 25.16 15.24 -28.43
C LEU A 263 25.17 14.75 -26.98
N VAL A 264 25.94 15.42 -26.10
CA VAL A 264 25.88 15.19 -24.64
C VAL A 264 24.48 15.48 -24.09
N SER A 265 23.87 16.60 -24.50
CA SER A 265 22.51 16.96 -24.06
C SER A 265 21.47 15.93 -24.50
N SER A 266 21.56 15.47 -25.75
CA SER A 266 20.65 14.45 -26.29
C SER A 266 20.88 13.07 -25.65
N GLY A 267 22.13 12.71 -25.35
CA GLY A 267 22.47 11.49 -24.65
C GLY A 267 21.92 11.47 -23.22
N ALA A 268 22.03 12.58 -22.49
CA ALA A 268 21.45 12.72 -21.16
C ALA A 268 19.92 12.58 -21.18
N VAL A 269 19.22 13.25 -22.12
CA VAL A 269 17.77 13.14 -22.27
C VAL A 269 17.35 11.73 -22.69
N ALA A 270 18.08 11.09 -23.61
CA ALA A 270 17.80 9.72 -24.04
C ALA A 270 18.00 8.71 -22.91
N LEU A 271 19.05 8.88 -22.09
CA LEU A 271 19.27 8.06 -20.91
C LEU A 271 18.15 8.24 -19.88
N LEU A 272 17.69 9.48 -19.68
CA LEU A 272 16.55 9.79 -18.80
C LEU A 272 15.26 9.09 -19.26
N VAL A 273 14.95 9.17 -20.56
CA VAL A 273 13.79 8.51 -21.16
C VAL A 273 13.89 6.99 -21.02
N LEU A 274 15.07 6.42 -21.32
CA LEU A 274 15.31 4.99 -21.20
C LEU A 274 15.14 4.52 -19.75
N TRP A 275 15.72 5.25 -18.79
CA TRP A 275 15.60 4.94 -17.36
C TRP A 275 14.16 5.04 -16.90
N MET A 276 13.44 6.10 -17.26
CA MET A 276 12.01 6.26 -16.96
C MET A 276 11.18 5.10 -17.53
N THR A 277 11.47 4.69 -18.77
CA THR A 277 10.75 3.59 -19.43
C THR A 277 11.02 2.27 -18.72
N ILE A 278 12.28 1.97 -18.38
CA ILE A 278 12.65 0.77 -17.63
C ILE A 278 11.97 0.80 -16.26
N ALA A 279 11.98 1.92 -15.55
CA ALA A 279 11.32 2.06 -14.26
C ALA A 279 9.81 1.85 -14.33
N LEU A 280 9.13 2.38 -15.35
CA LEU A 280 7.71 2.17 -15.57
C LEU A 280 7.37 0.71 -15.93
N VAL A 281 8.23 0.05 -16.72
CA VAL A 281 8.07 -1.37 -17.06
C VAL A 281 8.32 -2.25 -15.83
N VAL A 282 9.39 -1.99 -15.07
CA VAL A 282 9.71 -2.70 -13.82
C VAL A 282 8.59 -2.49 -12.80
N GLN A 283 8.07 -1.27 -12.66
CA GLN A 283 6.92 -0.97 -11.83
C GLN A 283 5.66 -1.71 -12.31
N GLY A 284 5.38 -1.71 -13.62
CA GLY A 284 4.22 -2.40 -14.17
C GLY A 284 4.28 -3.93 -13.98
N VAL A 285 5.47 -4.53 -14.14
CA VAL A 285 5.68 -5.96 -13.96
C VAL A 285 5.64 -6.34 -12.48
N LEU A 286 6.38 -5.65 -11.61
CA LEU A 286 6.47 -5.98 -10.17
C LEU A 286 5.18 -5.64 -9.41
N VAL A 287 4.50 -4.54 -9.74
CA VAL A 287 3.23 -4.18 -9.09
C VAL A 287 2.07 -4.99 -9.67
N GLY A 288 2.13 -5.32 -10.96
CA GLY A 288 1.16 -6.22 -11.60
C GLY A 288 1.23 -7.62 -11.00
N SER A 289 2.43 -8.20 -10.91
CA SER A 289 2.64 -9.50 -10.26
C SER A 289 2.34 -9.43 -8.76
N GLY A 290 2.81 -8.41 -8.04
CA GLY A 290 2.56 -8.29 -6.60
C GLY A 290 1.07 -8.18 -6.25
N ARG A 291 0.25 -7.52 -7.08
CA ARG A 291 -1.19 -7.38 -6.85
C ARG A 291 -2.00 -8.63 -7.19
N GLU A 292 -1.72 -9.27 -8.33
CA GLU A 292 -2.40 -10.50 -8.75
C GLU A 292 -1.91 -11.74 -7.97
N ASP A 293 -0.63 -11.78 -7.59
CA ASP A 293 0.01 -12.94 -6.97
C ASP A 293 0.11 -12.85 -5.43
N GLY A 294 0.27 -11.66 -4.83
CA GLY A 294 0.55 -11.54 -3.38
C GLY A 294 -0.69 -11.32 -2.51
N THR A 295 -1.38 -10.19 -2.71
CA THR A 295 -2.52 -9.78 -1.87
C THR A 295 -3.77 -10.61 -2.15
N GLU A 296 -4.12 -10.82 -3.43
CA GLU A 296 -5.28 -11.64 -3.80
C GLU A 296 -5.10 -13.11 -3.39
N GLN A 297 -3.87 -13.62 -3.44
CA GLN A 297 -3.55 -14.96 -2.93
C GLN A 297 -3.68 -15.03 -1.41
N ALA A 298 -3.11 -14.07 -0.68
CA ALA A 298 -3.24 -14.03 0.78
C ALA A 298 -4.72 -13.96 1.21
N ASP A 299 -5.54 -13.13 0.58
CA ASP A 299 -6.96 -13.00 0.88
C ASP A 299 -7.73 -14.29 0.62
N ARG A 300 -7.47 -14.98 -0.50
CA ARG A 300 -8.04 -16.30 -0.79
C ARG A 300 -7.64 -17.33 0.27
N LEU A 301 -6.38 -17.35 0.68
CA LEU A 301 -5.90 -18.28 1.72
C LEU A 301 -6.52 -18.00 3.08
N VAL A 302 -6.77 -16.73 3.41
CA VAL A 302 -7.51 -16.37 4.62
C VAL A 302 -8.95 -16.89 4.56
N GLN A 303 -9.64 -16.78 3.42
CA GLN A 303 -10.98 -17.36 3.26
C GLN A 303 -10.99 -18.89 3.44
N VAL A 304 -9.98 -19.59 2.89
CA VAL A 304 -9.81 -21.03 3.12
C VAL A 304 -9.63 -21.34 4.61
N ARG A 305 -8.75 -20.61 5.31
CA ARG A 305 -8.51 -20.79 6.74
C ARG A 305 -9.76 -20.51 7.58
N ILE A 306 -10.52 -19.48 7.24
CA ILE A 306 -11.79 -19.13 7.88
C ILE A 306 -12.78 -20.29 7.77
N ALA A 307 -12.98 -20.81 6.56
CA ALA A 307 -13.89 -21.91 6.33
C ALA A 307 -13.44 -23.18 7.08
N ALA A 308 -12.13 -23.44 7.16
CA ALA A 308 -11.57 -24.54 7.95
C ALA A 308 -11.83 -24.36 9.46
N LEU A 309 -11.64 -23.15 10.00
CA LEU A 309 -11.93 -22.85 11.41
C LEU A 309 -13.41 -23.02 11.75
N GLN A 310 -14.30 -22.53 10.88
CA GLN A 310 -15.74 -22.70 11.04
C GLN A 310 -16.17 -24.16 10.94
N ALA A 311 -15.59 -24.93 10.01
CA ALA A 311 -15.81 -26.36 9.91
C ALA A 311 -15.33 -27.08 11.19
N ARG A 312 -14.17 -26.71 11.75
CA ARG A 312 -13.69 -27.32 13.01
C ARG A 312 -14.62 -27.01 14.19
N ALA A 313 -15.14 -25.79 14.26
CA ALA A 313 -16.13 -25.42 15.26
C ALA A 313 -17.42 -26.26 15.09
N ASP A 314 -17.92 -26.38 13.86
CA ASP A 314 -19.12 -27.18 13.55
C ASP A 314 -18.93 -28.66 13.91
N GLU A 315 -17.84 -29.30 13.47
CA GLU A 315 -17.48 -30.68 13.84
C GLU A 315 -17.53 -30.87 15.36
N THR A 316 -16.92 -29.94 16.11
CA THR A 316 -16.89 -30.01 17.57
C THR A 316 -18.29 -29.83 18.17
N LEU A 317 -19.08 -28.90 17.63
CA LEU A 317 -20.45 -28.64 18.09
C LEU A 317 -21.41 -29.79 17.78
N THR A 318 -21.16 -30.60 16.74
CA THR A 318 -21.95 -31.83 16.49
C THR A 318 -21.96 -32.74 17.73
N LEU A 319 -20.80 -32.88 18.36
CA LEU A 319 -20.59 -33.71 19.55
C LEU A 319 -21.08 -33.01 20.82
N VAL A 320 -20.85 -31.69 20.96
CA VAL A 320 -21.36 -30.91 22.10
C VAL A 320 -22.89 -30.98 22.20
N ALA A 321 -23.59 -31.01 21.06
CA ALA A 321 -25.04 -31.05 21.01
C ALA A 321 -25.69 -32.39 21.40
N ARG A 322 -24.92 -33.45 21.69
CA ARG A 322 -25.36 -34.77 22.21
C ARG A 322 -26.68 -35.28 21.60
N GLY A 323 -26.72 -35.42 20.28
CA GLY A 323 -27.88 -35.90 19.52
C GLY A 323 -28.72 -34.81 18.84
N GLY A 324 -28.43 -33.52 19.10
CA GLY A 324 -29.00 -32.37 18.38
C GLY A 324 -28.05 -31.75 17.35
N GLY A 325 -27.01 -32.46 16.93
CA GLY A 325 -25.90 -31.91 16.13
C GLY A 325 -26.09 -31.87 14.62
N GLY A 326 -27.25 -32.29 14.09
CA GLY A 326 -27.46 -32.46 12.64
C GLY A 326 -27.27 -31.18 11.81
N GLU A 327 -27.68 -30.03 12.32
CA GLU A 327 -27.46 -28.73 11.65
C GLU A 327 -25.97 -28.38 11.57
N TYR A 328 -25.20 -28.70 12.62
CA TYR A 328 -23.74 -28.50 12.61
C TYR A 328 -23.05 -29.47 11.64
N GLU A 329 -23.55 -30.69 11.49
CA GLU A 329 -23.01 -31.65 10.53
C GLU A 329 -23.25 -31.21 9.09
N GLU A 330 -24.47 -30.79 8.75
CA GLU A 330 -24.77 -30.25 7.42
C GLU A 330 -23.89 -29.04 7.09
N SER A 331 -23.74 -28.15 8.07
CA SER A 331 -22.88 -26.97 7.98
C SER A 331 -21.38 -27.32 7.84
N PHE A 332 -20.90 -28.32 8.58
CA PHE A 332 -19.54 -28.86 8.41
C PHE A 332 -19.33 -29.33 6.98
N VAL A 333 -20.22 -30.19 6.47
CA VAL A 333 -20.11 -30.75 5.12
C VAL A 333 -20.11 -29.64 4.05
N GLU A 334 -21.00 -28.66 4.16
CA GLU A 334 -21.08 -27.53 3.23
C GLU A 334 -19.76 -26.74 3.21
N ARG A 335 -19.29 -26.31 4.39
CA ARG A 335 -18.04 -25.52 4.50
C ARG A 335 -16.83 -26.32 4.06
N PHE A 336 -16.74 -27.59 4.46
CA PHE A 336 -15.64 -28.48 4.09
C PHE A 336 -15.56 -28.68 2.57
N GLN A 337 -16.70 -28.95 1.93
CA GLN A 337 -16.76 -29.05 0.47
C GLN A 337 -16.40 -27.73 -0.21
N HIS A 338 -16.79 -26.59 0.36
CA HIS A 338 -16.44 -25.29 -0.19
C HIS A 338 -14.92 -25.04 -0.17
N PHE A 339 -14.23 -25.29 0.95
CA PHE A 339 -12.81 -24.96 1.05
C PHE A 339 -11.88 -26.08 0.54
N ALA A 340 -12.22 -27.36 0.73
CA ALA A 340 -11.37 -28.51 0.38
C ALA A 340 -12.05 -29.55 -0.52
N GLY A 341 -13.27 -29.33 -1.01
CA GLY A 341 -13.95 -30.27 -1.90
C GLY A 341 -14.45 -31.54 -1.20
N GLN A 342 -15.10 -32.41 -1.97
CA GLN A 342 -15.75 -33.63 -1.43
C GLN A 342 -14.76 -34.71 -0.97
N ASP A 343 -13.52 -34.67 -1.44
CA ASP A 343 -12.46 -35.63 -1.12
C ASP A 343 -11.36 -35.02 -0.24
N GLY A 344 -11.55 -33.79 0.24
CA GLY A 344 -10.55 -33.02 0.98
C GLY A 344 -9.35 -32.57 0.13
N ARG A 345 -9.44 -32.67 -1.21
CA ARG A 345 -8.37 -32.31 -2.15
C ARG A 345 -8.76 -31.29 -3.22
N GLY A 346 -9.98 -30.78 -3.15
CA GLY A 346 -10.59 -29.83 -4.08
C GLY A 346 -10.83 -28.45 -3.46
N GLY A 347 -11.92 -27.82 -3.89
CA GLY A 347 -12.38 -26.52 -3.38
C GLY A 347 -11.39 -25.38 -3.59
N LEU A 348 -11.56 -24.31 -2.81
CA LEU A 348 -10.69 -23.13 -2.81
C LEU A 348 -9.21 -23.47 -2.55
N LEU A 349 -8.94 -24.51 -1.75
CA LEU A 349 -7.58 -24.96 -1.46
C LEU A 349 -6.87 -25.47 -2.72
N SER A 350 -7.55 -26.25 -3.56
CA SER A 350 -6.99 -26.72 -4.83
C SER A 350 -6.72 -25.59 -5.83
N GLU A 351 -7.59 -24.58 -5.86
CA GLU A 351 -7.39 -23.37 -6.67
C GLU A 351 -6.17 -22.58 -6.20
N ALA A 352 -5.98 -22.48 -4.87
CA ALA A 352 -4.82 -21.82 -4.29
C ALA A 352 -3.51 -22.58 -4.60
N VAL A 353 -3.52 -23.92 -4.54
CA VAL A 353 -2.36 -24.75 -4.92
C VAL A 353 -1.99 -24.53 -6.39
N ALA A 354 -2.98 -24.43 -7.29
CA ALA A 354 -2.74 -24.26 -8.72
C ALA A 354 -2.09 -22.93 -9.10
N LYS A 355 -2.22 -21.91 -8.23
CA LYS A 355 -1.66 -20.57 -8.41
C LYS A 355 -0.40 -20.31 -7.57
N ALA A 356 -0.03 -21.23 -6.69
CA ALA A 356 1.11 -21.07 -5.80
C ALA A 356 2.39 -21.66 -6.40
N ASP A 357 3.51 -21.01 -6.11
CA ASP A 357 4.85 -21.46 -6.45
C ASP A 357 5.75 -21.65 -5.21
N GLY A 358 6.88 -22.33 -5.39
CA GLY A 358 7.94 -22.44 -4.39
C GLY A 358 7.50 -23.02 -3.04
N ALA A 359 7.87 -22.35 -1.96
CA ALA A 359 7.58 -22.77 -0.58
C ALA A 359 6.07 -22.71 -0.27
N THR A 360 5.36 -21.69 -0.75
CA THR A 360 3.91 -21.56 -0.57
C THR A 360 3.18 -22.76 -1.18
N ALA A 361 3.58 -23.20 -2.37
CA ALA A 361 3.02 -24.39 -2.99
C ALA A 361 3.29 -25.68 -2.21
N ALA A 362 4.43 -25.76 -1.50
CA ALA A 362 4.74 -26.92 -0.66
C ALA A 362 3.81 -26.96 0.57
N SER A 363 3.66 -25.83 1.27
CA SER A 363 2.73 -25.72 2.41
C SER A 363 1.29 -26.00 2.01
N LEU A 364 0.81 -25.48 0.87
CA LEU A 364 -0.57 -25.73 0.43
C LEU A 364 -0.82 -27.19 0.04
N ARG A 365 0.19 -27.91 -0.48
CA ARG A 365 0.06 -29.35 -0.72
C ARG A 365 0.00 -30.14 0.59
N ALA A 366 0.83 -29.79 1.57
CA ALA A 366 0.76 -30.37 2.90
C ALA A 366 -0.59 -30.12 3.57
N ALA A 367 -1.10 -28.87 3.50
CA ALA A 367 -2.45 -28.51 3.92
C ALA A 367 -3.51 -29.39 3.23
N THR A 368 -3.39 -29.63 1.93
CA THR A 368 -4.31 -30.50 1.18
C THR A 368 -4.30 -31.94 1.70
N ASP A 369 -3.12 -32.48 2.00
CA ASP A 369 -3.00 -33.82 2.58
C ASP A 369 -3.61 -33.90 3.99
N TYR A 370 -3.42 -32.85 4.80
CA TYR A 370 -4.02 -32.77 6.14
C TYR A 370 -5.54 -32.56 6.10
N ALA A 371 -6.06 -31.82 5.11
CA ALA A 371 -7.50 -31.71 4.90
C ALA A 371 -8.11 -33.08 4.54
N ALA A 372 -7.51 -33.83 3.61
CA ALA A 372 -7.98 -35.18 3.28
C ALA A 372 -7.91 -36.13 4.49
N ALA A 373 -6.84 -36.05 5.30
CA ALA A 373 -6.72 -36.84 6.52
C ALA A 373 -7.78 -36.44 7.57
N TRP A 374 -8.05 -35.15 7.71
CA TRP A 374 -9.10 -34.65 8.60
C TRP A 374 -10.48 -35.15 8.18
N LEU A 375 -10.82 -35.12 6.89
CA LEU A 375 -12.09 -35.64 6.38
C LEU A 375 -12.29 -37.14 6.69
N ASP A 376 -11.23 -37.95 6.49
CA ASP A 376 -11.26 -39.38 6.80
C ASP A 376 -11.41 -39.63 8.31
N ALA A 377 -10.67 -38.88 9.13
CA ALA A 377 -10.78 -38.95 10.58
C ALA A 377 -12.16 -38.51 11.09
N HIS A 378 -12.74 -37.46 10.49
CA HIS A 378 -14.09 -36.99 10.78
C HIS A 378 -15.14 -38.06 10.49
N ALA A 379 -15.04 -38.78 9.37
CA ALA A 379 -15.95 -39.87 9.05
C ALA A 379 -15.95 -40.96 10.13
N ASN A 380 -14.79 -41.28 10.70
CA ASN A 380 -14.68 -42.21 11.83
C ASN A 380 -15.34 -41.66 13.10
N VAL A 381 -15.22 -40.36 13.37
CA VAL A 381 -15.93 -39.69 14.49
C VAL A 381 -17.44 -39.84 14.31
N ARG A 382 -17.96 -39.59 13.09
CA ARG A 382 -19.39 -39.73 12.78
C ARG A 382 -19.86 -41.17 12.96
N GLU A 383 -19.10 -42.16 12.52
CA GLU A 383 -19.45 -43.58 12.71
C GLU A 383 -19.61 -43.93 14.21
N PHE A 384 -18.70 -43.46 15.06
CA PHE A 384 -18.81 -43.68 16.51
C PHE A 384 -19.99 -42.91 17.13
N ASP A 385 -20.26 -41.68 16.69
CA ASP A 385 -21.36 -40.86 17.21
C ASP A 385 -22.72 -41.46 16.81
N ASP A 386 -22.89 -41.82 15.53
CA ASP A 386 -24.13 -42.37 14.96
C ASP A 386 -24.44 -43.79 15.47
N SER A 387 -23.42 -44.57 15.83
CA SER A 387 -23.59 -45.89 16.45
C SER A 387 -23.92 -45.82 17.95
N GLY A 388 -24.00 -44.63 18.53
CA GLY A 388 -24.29 -44.39 19.94
C GLY A 388 -23.07 -44.52 20.86
N GLU A 389 -21.86 -44.70 20.30
CA GLU A 389 -20.59 -44.73 21.02
C GLU A 389 -20.02 -43.32 21.25
N HIS A 390 -20.88 -42.38 21.67
CA HIS A 390 -20.58 -40.95 21.80
C HIS A 390 -19.29 -40.65 22.57
N ARG A 391 -18.99 -41.41 23.64
CA ARG A 391 -17.74 -41.22 24.41
C ARG A 391 -16.49 -41.51 23.57
N LYS A 392 -16.54 -42.51 22.68
CA LYS A 392 -15.41 -42.82 21.79
C LYS A 392 -15.28 -41.76 20.71
N ALA A 393 -16.42 -41.27 20.17
CA ALA A 393 -16.43 -40.16 19.22
C ALA A 393 -15.78 -38.90 19.80
N VAL A 394 -16.15 -38.54 21.04
CA VAL A 394 -15.54 -37.42 21.77
C VAL A 394 -14.04 -37.64 21.95
N LEU A 395 -13.61 -38.79 22.49
CA LEU A 395 -12.19 -39.08 22.69
C LEU A 395 -11.39 -38.96 21.40
N LEU A 396 -11.85 -39.59 20.32
CA LEU A 396 -11.21 -39.51 19.00
C LEU A 396 -11.16 -38.08 18.47
N ALA A 397 -12.24 -37.31 18.61
CA ALA A 397 -12.32 -35.94 18.10
C ALA A 397 -11.43 -34.96 18.87
N SER A 398 -11.17 -35.22 20.16
CA SER A 398 -10.34 -34.39 21.04
C SER A 398 -8.88 -34.82 21.16
N ASP A 399 -8.52 -36.05 20.76
CA ASP A 399 -7.17 -36.57 21.01
C ASP A 399 -6.13 -35.80 20.19
N SER A 400 -5.38 -34.95 20.88
CA SER A 400 -4.30 -34.15 20.30
C SER A 400 -2.97 -34.90 20.23
N GLU A 401 -2.87 -36.12 20.76
CA GLU A 401 -1.66 -36.94 20.64
C GLU A 401 -1.75 -37.93 19.45
N ASP A 402 -2.96 -38.24 18.99
CA ASP A 402 -3.14 -39.07 17.80
C ASP A 402 -2.80 -38.31 16.51
N GLU A 403 -1.67 -38.66 15.90
CA GLU A 403 -1.24 -38.08 14.62
C GLU A 403 -2.23 -38.26 13.47
N ARG A 404 -3.14 -39.24 13.58
CA ARG A 404 -4.19 -39.53 12.60
C ARG A 404 -5.57 -39.03 13.05
N GLY A 405 -5.65 -38.44 14.24
CA GLY A 405 -6.88 -37.89 14.77
C GLY A 405 -7.29 -36.60 14.03
N PRO A 406 -8.59 -36.27 14.03
CA PRO A 406 -9.10 -35.07 13.37
C PRO A 406 -8.55 -33.78 14.00
N ALA A 407 -8.32 -33.76 15.32
CA ALA A 407 -7.73 -32.60 16.01
C ALA A 407 -6.32 -32.26 15.49
N MET A 408 -5.47 -33.27 15.37
CA MET A 408 -4.10 -33.09 14.89
C MET A 408 -4.05 -32.80 13.39
N ALA A 409 -4.88 -33.48 12.59
CA ALA A 409 -5.00 -33.19 11.16
C ALA A 409 -5.44 -31.75 10.91
N PHE A 410 -6.47 -31.26 11.63
CA PHE A 410 -6.89 -29.87 11.58
C PHE A 410 -5.77 -28.91 12.02
N THR A 411 -5.07 -29.20 13.12
CA THR A 411 -3.98 -28.34 13.64
C THR A 411 -2.87 -28.17 12.60
N LYS A 412 -2.44 -29.27 11.98
CA LYS A 412 -1.40 -29.23 10.94
C LYS A 412 -1.89 -28.53 9.66
N LEU A 413 -3.16 -28.71 9.29
CA LEU A 413 -3.80 -27.93 8.22
C LEU A 413 -3.74 -26.43 8.53
N ASP A 414 -4.14 -26.02 9.73
CA ASP A 414 -4.15 -24.61 10.16
C ASP A 414 -2.74 -24.01 10.14
N GLU A 415 -1.73 -24.73 10.63
CA GLU A 415 -0.32 -24.31 10.64
C GLU A 415 0.25 -24.10 9.23
N GLU A 416 -0.04 -25.01 8.30
CA GLU A 416 0.40 -24.88 6.90
C GLU A 416 -0.32 -23.73 6.19
N LEU A 417 -1.61 -23.50 6.49
CA LEU A 417 -2.34 -22.34 5.97
C LEU A 417 -1.77 -21.03 6.51
N VAL A 418 -1.47 -20.94 7.80
CA VAL A 418 -0.79 -19.76 8.40
C VAL A 418 0.55 -19.52 7.73
N THR A 419 1.37 -20.57 7.57
CA THR A 419 2.67 -20.49 6.91
C THR A 419 2.54 -19.98 5.46
N ALA A 420 1.56 -20.48 4.71
CA ALA A 420 1.30 -20.04 3.34
C ALA A 420 0.81 -18.58 3.27
N ILE A 421 -0.05 -18.15 4.20
CA ILE A 421 -0.52 -16.76 4.31
C ILE A 421 0.65 -15.82 4.60
N ASP A 422 1.50 -16.17 5.57
CA ASP A 422 2.65 -15.34 5.95
C ASP A 422 3.70 -15.27 4.83
N ALA A 423 3.93 -16.37 4.11
CA ALA A 423 4.80 -16.37 2.93
C ALA A 423 4.23 -15.47 1.80
N SER A 424 2.92 -15.53 1.55
CA SER A 424 2.25 -14.69 0.55
C SER A 424 2.38 -13.20 0.89
N ARG A 425 2.22 -12.85 2.17
CA ARG A 425 2.38 -11.48 2.69
C ARG A 425 3.82 -11.01 2.59
N GLN A 426 4.79 -11.85 2.97
CA GLN A 426 6.20 -11.49 2.89
C GLN A 426 6.65 -11.25 1.44
N ASN A 427 6.23 -12.11 0.50
CA ASN A 427 6.51 -11.90 -0.92
C ASN A 427 5.95 -10.57 -1.42
N PHE A 428 4.72 -10.22 -1.04
CA PHE A 428 4.14 -8.91 -1.39
C PHE A 428 4.97 -7.74 -0.84
N VAL A 429 5.39 -7.81 0.42
CA VAL A 429 6.24 -6.77 1.05
C VAL A 429 7.59 -6.69 0.33
N ASP A 430 8.20 -7.83 0.02
CA ASP A 430 9.49 -7.90 -0.67
C ASP A 430 9.39 -7.34 -2.10
N ASP A 431 8.36 -7.70 -2.87
CA ASP A 431 8.12 -7.20 -4.22
C ASP A 431 7.81 -5.69 -4.24
N THR A 432 6.98 -5.23 -3.29
CA THR A 432 6.65 -3.81 -3.14
C THR A 432 7.87 -3.00 -2.72
N SER A 433 8.68 -3.51 -1.79
CA SER A 433 9.91 -2.85 -1.34
C SER A 433 10.99 -2.83 -2.43
N ALA A 434 11.10 -3.88 -3.23
CA ALA A 434 11.98 -3.93 -4.39
C ALA A 434 11.54 -2.95 -5.49
N ALA A 435 10.22 -2.86 -5.74
CA ALA A 435 9.65 -1.87 -6.65
C ALA A 435 9.89 -0.44 -6.16
N SER A 436 9.71 -0.16 -4.87
CA SER A 436 10.01 1.14 -4.27
C SER A 436 11.50 1.47 -4.36
N SER A 437 12.38 0.52 -4.01
CA SER A 437 13.83 0.69 -4.10
C SER A 437 14.31 1.01 -5.53
N ALA A 438 13.67 0.43 -6.55
CA ALA A 438 13.95 0.73 -7.95
C ALA A 438 13.59 2.18 -8.34
N LEU A 439 12.68 2.83 -7.61
CA LEU A 439 12.20 4.18 -7.87
C LEU A 439 13.01 5.27 -7.14
N THR A 440 13.59 4.95 -5.98
CA THR A 440 14.34 5.91 -5.14
C THR A 440 15.46 6.68 -5.87
N LEU A 441 16.08 6.07 -6.89
CA LEU A 441 17.15 6.69 -7.67
C LEU A 441 16.66 7.59 -8.82
N LEU A 442 15.35 7.59 -9.15
CA LEU A 442 14.84 8.44 -10.23
C LEU A 442 14.83 9.92 -9.87
N ALA A 443 14.44 10.29 -8.66
CA ALA A 443 14.44 11.70 -8.24
C ALA A 443 15.85 12.35 -8.35
N PRO A 444 16.92 11.77 -7.79
CA PRO A 444 18.28 12.28 -7.99
C PRO A 444 18.76 12.11 -9.45
N GLY A 445 18.32 11.04 -10.15
CA GLY A 445 18.63 10.81 -11.56
C GLY A 445 18.11 11.93 -12.47
N PHE A 446 16.86 12.35 -12.29
CA PHE A 446 16.24 13.49 -13.01
C PHE A 446 17.00 14.78 -12.75
N ALA A 447 17.36 15.07 -11.49
CA ALA A 447 18.11 16.27 -11.14
C ALA A 447 19.49 16.31 -11.83
N VAL A 448 20.26 15.23 -11.72
CA VAL A 448 21.62 15.16 -12.29
C VAL A 448 21.60 15.20 -13.82
N LEU A 449 20.75 14.39 -14.46
CA LEU A 449 20.70 14.30 -15.93
C LEU A 449 20.16 15.58 -16.57
N SER A 450 19.25 16.29 -15.90
CA SER A 450 18.75 17.60 -16.37
C SER A 450 19.82 18.69 -16.31
N VAL A 451 20.66 18.68 -15.27
CA VAL A 451 21.82 19.58 -15.17
C VAL A 451 22.85 19.26 -16.26
N ILE A 452 23.15 17.99 -16.50
CA ILE A 452 24.05 17.56 -17.59
C ILE A 452 23.49 18.00 -18.95
N ALA A 453 22.18 17.85 -19.17
CA ALA A 453 21.53 18.29 -20.41
C ALA A 453 21.63 19.81 -20.61
N ALA A 454 21.42 20.60 -19.56
CA ALA A 454 21.55 22.06 -19.57
C ALA A 454 22.99 22.52 -19.84
N LEU A 455 23.98 21.89 -19.20
CA LEU A 455 25.40 22.18 -19.42
C LEU A 455 25.83 21.83 -20.86
N GLY A 456 25.41 20.67 -21.37
CA GLY A 456 25.68 20.25 -22.75
C GLY A 456 25.10 21.23 -23.79
N ALA A 457 23.84 21.66 -23.60
CA ALA A 457 23.21 22.67 -24.45
C ALA A 457 23.96 24.01 -24.42
N THR A 458 24.41 24.44 -23.24
CA THR A 458 25.17 25.68 -23.06
C THR A 458 26.53 25.62 -23.77
N ILE A 459 27.27 24.53 -23.61
CA ILE A 459 28.59 24.34 -24.24
C ILE A 459 28.45 24.28 -25.76
N GLY A 460 27.49 23.49 -26.27
CA GLY A 460 27.29 23.32 -27.71
C GLY A 460 26.90 24.61 -28.44
N ILE A 461 26.20 25.51 -27.76
CA ILE A 461 25.79 26.81 -28.34
C ILE A 461 26.90 27.85 -28.19
N ARG A 462 27.64 27.84 -27.09
CA ARG A 462 28.80 28.72 -26.87
C ARG A 462 29.91 28.47 -27.88
N GLU A 463 30.19 27.21 -28.20
CA GLU A 463 31.20 26.83 -29.19
C GLU A 463 30.85 27.36 -30.58
N ARG A 464 29.56 27.33 -30.94
CA ARG A 464 29.07 27.92 -32.19
C ARG A 464 29.08 29.44 -32.20
N LEU A 465 28.76 30.11 -31.10
CA LEU A 465 28.84 31.57 -31.01
C LEU A 465 30.27 32.09 -31.15
N ARG A 466 31.29 31.29 -30.78
CA ARG A 466 32.71 31.64 -30.95
C ARG A 466 33.18 31.55 -32.40
N GLU A 467 32.55 30.73 -33.25
CA GLU A 467 32.89 30.63 -34.68
C GLU A 467 32.40 31.84 -35.51
N TYR A 468 31.49 32.66 -34.97
CA TYR A 468 30.94 33.86 -35.64
C TYR A 468 31.56 35.19 -35.14
N ARG A 469 32.48 35.12 -34.18
CA ARG A 469 33.35 36.24 -33.79
C ARG A 469 34.68 36.09 -34.47
#